data_AF-A0A1Y0GWP0-F1
#
_entry.id   AF-A0A1Y0GWP0-F1
#
_cell.length_a   1.000
_cell.length_b   1.000
_cell.length_c   1.000
_cell.angle_alpha   90.00
_cell.angle_beta   90.00
_cell.angle_gamma   90.00
#
_symmetry.space_group_name_H-M   'P 1'
#
loop_
_entity.id
_entity.type
_entity.pdbx_description
1 polymer ?
#
loop_
_entity_poly.entity_id
_entity_poly.type
_entity_poly.pdbx_seq_one_letter_code
_entity_poly.pdbx_strand_id
1 'polypeptide(L)'
;MLIQCPNCQKTIPATNQTCQFCQNPIPANLRAAPTKTNFKHSDDSLEAGSGLPAEKVWRIYNGLAWFWIITAGFNILSTIIYSLQKADASFLILASVGIFLNFITIFCGTGLLLRWEFIRNIVTTICVIKVLFGLFGLLGSTMSIIAFGFFGVLAVISQLFDLAISCGLIWAISETERLIKLNYLDRLGNTRK
;
A
#
# COMPACT_ATOMS: atom_id res chain seq x y z
N MET A 1 -37.38 0.03 -14.84
CA MET A 1 -38.53 0.47 -15.66
C MET A 1 -38.28 0.05 -17.11
N LEU A 2 -39.27 -0.56 -17.76
CA LEU A 2 -39.22 -0.95 -19.17
C LEU A 2 -40.04 0.06 -19.98
N ILE A 3 -39.55 0.47 -21.15
CA ILE A 3 -40.25 1.38 -22.07
C ILE A 3 -40.37 0.73 -23.45
N GLN A 4 -41.37 1.11 -24.24
CA GLN A 4 -41.49 0.67 -25.64
C GLN A 4 -40.82 1.67 -26.58
N CYS A 5 -40.05 1.16 -27.55
CA CYS A 5 -39.46 2.01 -28.59
C CYS A 5 -40.57 2.57 -29.51
N PRO A 6 -40.62 3.90 -29.76
CA PRO A 6 -41.66 4.49 -30.61
C PRO A 6 -41.59 4.04 -32.07
N ASN A 7 -40.43 3.58 -32.54
CA ASN A 7 -40.26 3.20 -33.95
C ASN A 7 -40.51 1.71 -34.22
N CYS A 8 -40.12 0.82 -33.31
CA CYS A 8 -40.23 -0.64 -33.52
C CYS A 8 -41.09 -1.37 -32.49
N GLN A 9 -41.69 -0.65 -31.53
CA GLN A 9 -42.58 -1.15 -30.47
C GLN A 9 -41.99 -2.24 -29.56
N LYS A 10 -40.70 -2.57 -29.70
CA LYS A 10 -40.00 -3.52 -28.83
C LYS A 10 -39.77 -2.92 -27.45
N THR A 11 -39.94 -3.74 -26.42
CA THR A 11 -39.68 -3.38 -25.03
C THR A 11 -38.18 -3.33 -24.78
N ILE A 12 -37.70 -2.24 -24.17
CA ILE A 12 -36.29 -1.98 -23.90
C ILE A 12 -36.10 -1.36 -22.51
N PRO A 13 -34.90 -1.47 -21.92
CA PRO A 13 -34.60 -0.82 -20.65
C PRO A 13 -34.61 0.71 -20.80
N ALA A 14 -35.23 1.42 -19.84
CA ALA A 14 -35.31 2.88 -19.85
C ALA A 14 -33.96 3.61 -19.74
N THR A 15 -32.87 2.86 -19.50
CA THR A 15 -31.49 3.35 -19.39
C THR A 15 -30.77 3.47 -20.74
N ASN A 16 -31.27 2.83 -21.80
CA ASN A 16 -30.61 2.84 -23.10
C ASN A 16 -30.84 4.17 -23.83
N GLN A 17 -29.81 4.67 -24.53
CA GLN A 17 -29.92 5.88 -25.36
C GLN A 17 -30.42 5.59 -26.78
N THR A 18 -30.16 4.38 -27.27
CA THR A 18 -30.54 3.89 -28.60
C THR A 18 -31.27 2.54 -28.47
N CYS A 19 -32.20 2.28 -29.39
CA CYS A 19 -32.90 1.00 -29.43
C CYS A 19 -31.98 -0.10 -29.96
N GLN A 20 -31.86 -1.22 -29.24
CA GLN A 20 -31.01 -2.36 -29.62
C GLN A 20 -31.49 -3.08 -30.90
N PHE A 21 -32.76 -2.90 -31.28
CA PHE A 21 -33.37 -3.58 -32.42
C PHE A 21 -33.36 -2.74 -33.70
N CYS A 22 -33.68 -1.44 -33.60
CA CYS A 22 -33.79 -0.57 -34.77
C CYS A 22 -32.74 0.55 -34.83
N GLN A 23 -31.83 0.60 -33.85
CA GLN A 23 -30.75 1.58 -33.72
C GLN A 23 -31.17 3.06 -33.61
N ASN A 24 -32.47 3.36 -33.67
CA ASN A 24 -32.95 4.73 -33.54
C ASN A 24 -32.75 5.29 -32.11
N PRO A 25 -32.43 6.59 -32.00
CA PRO A 25 -32.29 7.27 -30.72
C PRO A 25 -33.65 7.34 -30.00
N ILE A 26 -33.64 7.07 -28.70
CA ILE A 26 -34.84 7.12 -27.86
C ILE A 26 -35.00 8.57 -27.37
N PRO A 27 -36.17 9.21 -27.54
CA PRO A 27 -36.35 10.60 -27.15
C PRO A 27 -36.22 10.78 -25.63
N ALA A 28 -35.65 11.91 -25.22
CA ALA A 28 -35.22 12.15 -23.83
C ALA A 28 -36.36 12.13 -22.80
N ASN A 29 -37.59 12.44 -23.23
CA ASN A 29 -38.80 12.40 -22.40
C ASN A 29 -39.22 10.98 -21.99
N LEU A 30 -38.83 9.95 -22.75
CA LEU A 30 -39.10 8.54 -22.42
C LEU A 30 -37.98 7.90 -21.61
N ARG A 31 -36.82 8.57 -21.50
CA ARG A 31 -35.73 8.08 -20.67
C ARG A 31 -36.11 8.31 -19.22
N ALA A 32 -35.93 7.29 -18.38
CA ALA A 32 -36.01 7.51 -16.95
C ALA A 32 -34.96 8.58 -16.63
N ALA A 33 -35.37 9.67 -15.98
CA ALA A 33 -34.43 10.65 -15.47
C ALA A 33 -33.34 9.87 -14.73
N PRO A 34 -32.04 10.09 -15.03
CA PRO A 34 -30.98 9.38 -14.34
C PRO A 34 -31.28 9.58 -12.87
N THR A 35 -31.55 8.48 -12.16
CA THR A 35 -31.82 8.54 -10.74
C THR A 35 -30.60 9.26 -10.21
N LYS A 36 -30.79 10.51 -9.75
CA LYS A 36 -29.78 11.18 -8.97
C LYS A 36 -29.71 10.29 -7.74
N THR A 37 -28.85 9.27 -7.80
CA THR A 37 -28.36 8.61 -6.62
C THR A 37 -27.79 9.78 -5.85
N ASN A 38 -28.57 10.26 -4.89
CA ASN A 38 -28.08 11.12 -3.84
C ASN A 38 -27.07 10.24 -3.11
N PHE A 39 -25.88 10.07 -3.71
CA PHE A 39 -24.65 9.92 -2.98
C PHE A 39 -24.62 11.18 -2.15
N LYS A 40 -25.24 11.06 -0.97
CA LYS A 40 -24.99 11.93 0.15
C LYS A 40 -23.48 11.85 0.26
N HIS A 41 -22.77 12.86 -0.25
CA HIS A 41 -21.39 13.09 0.13
C HIS A 41 -21.45 13.27 1.63
N SER A 42 -21.25 12.17 2.35
CA SER A 42 -20.73 12.21 3.69
C SER A 42 -19.30 12.72 3.54
N ASP A 43 -19.18 14.04 3.45
CA ASP A 43 -17.94 14.80 3.45
C ASP A 43 -17.10 14.56 4.73
N ASP A 44 -17.57 13.72 5.65
CA ASP A 44 -16.90 13.42 6.93
C ASP A 44 -16.07 12.13 6.97
N SER A 45 -16.13 11.25 5.96
CA SER A 45 -15.27 10.05 6.00
C SER A 45 -15.17 9.33 4.67
N LEU A 46 -14.15 9.69 3.88
CA LEU A 46 -13.55 8.75 2.93
C LEU A 46 -12.92 7.63 3.77
N GLU A 47 -13.74 6.67 4.20
CA GLU A 47 -13.27 5.52 4.96
C GLU A 47 -12.35 4.71 4.06
N ALA A 48 -11.15 4.46 4.57
CA ALA A 48 -10.28 3.44 4.01
C ALA A 48 -11.03 2.11 3.89
N GLY A 49 -10.58 1.19 3.02
CA GLY A 49 -11.08 -0.17 2.97
C GLY A 49 -11.09 -0.89 4.32
N SER A 50 -10.27 -0.42 5.26
CA SER A 50 -10.17 -0.86 6.64
C SER A 50 -11.10 -0.16 7.64
N GLY A 51 -12.01 0.72 7.21
CA GLY A 51 -12.88 1.51 8.09
C GLY A 51 -12.15 2.59 8.92
N LEU A 52 -10.89 2.89 8.59
CA LEU A 52 -10.12 3.93 9.27
C LEU A 52 -10.26 5.27 8.53
N PRO A 53 -10.29 6.41 9.27
CA PRO A 53 -10.24 7.72 8.64
C PRO A 53 -8.89 7.90 7.93
N ALA A 54 -8.93 8.51 6.73
CA ALA A 54 -7.75 8.70 5.87
C ALA A 54 -6.56 9.34 6.60
N GLU A 55 -6.81 10.27 7.52
CA GLU A 55 -5.76 10.91 8.32
C GLU A 55 -4.96 9.92 9.16
N LYS A 56 -5.62 8.94 9.79
CA LYS A 56 -4.94 7.93 10.61
C LYS A 56 -4.06 7.02 9.74
N VAL A 57 -4.54 6.65 8.54
CA VAL A 57 -3.75 5.84 7.59
C VAL A 57 -2.47 6.57 7.21
N TRP A 58 -2.54 7.88 6.92
CA TRP A 58 -1.37 8.70 6.62
C TRP A 58 -0.39 8.81 7.80
N ARG A 59 -0.89 8.93 9.03
CA ARG A 59 -0.04 8.94 10.24
C ARG A 59 0.70 7.61 10.41
N ILE A 60 0.02 6.47 10.22
CA ILE A 60 0.63 5.13 10.28
C ILE A 60 1.68 4.97 9.19
N TYR A 61 1.36 5.37 7.95
CA TYR A 61 2.27 5.33 6.82
C TYR A 61 3.55 6.14 7.10
N ASN A 62 3.43 7.39 7.55
CA ASN A 62 4.58 8.23 7.88
C ASN A 62 5.37 7.67 9.08
N GLY A 63 4.68 7.12 10.08
CA GLY A 63 5.31 6.49 11.24
C GLY A 63 6.16 5.29 10.86
N LEU A 64 5.64 4.40 10.00
CA LEU A 64 6.37 3.25 9.48
C LEU A 64 7.56 3.67 8.63
N ALA A 65 7.41 4.68 7.77
CA ALA A 65 8.51 5.21 6.97
C ALA A 65 9.63 5.80 7.83
N TRP A 66 9.29 6.60 8.84
CA TRP A 66 10.26 7.14 9.81
C TRP A 66 10.95 6.05 10.60
N PHE A 67 10.19 5.06 11.09
CA PHE A 67 10.75 3.92 11.80
C PHE A 67 11.82 3.21 10.96
N TRP A 68 11.54 2.95 9.68
CA TRP A 68 12.50 2.32 8.77
C TRP A 68 13.78 3.13 8.58
N ILE A 69 13.68 4.46 8.45
CA ILE A 69 14.84 5.35 8.35
C ILE A 69 15.68 5.29 9.63
N ILE A 70 15.03 5.37 10.80
CA ILE A 70 15.72 5.37 12.10
C ILE A 70 16.41 4.03 12.34
N THR A 71 15.76 2.91 12.05
CA THR A 71 16.36 1.57 12.20
C THR A 71 17.56 1.41 11.29
N ALA A 72 17.47 1.82 10.02
CA ALA A 72 18.60 1.76 9.09
C ALA A 72 19.75 2.68 9.53
N GLY A 73 19.45 3.88 10.02
CA GLY A 73 20.45 4.80 10.57
C GLY A 73 21.15 4.22 11.81
N PHE A 74 20.41 3.60 12.71
CA PHE A 74 20.96 2.92 13.89
C PHE A 74 21.86 1.74 13.49
N ASN A 75 21.47 0.95 12.48
CA ASN A 75 22.27 -0.15 11.97
C ASN A 75 23.59 0.33 11.34
N ILE A 76 23.58 1.46 10.62
CA ILE A 76 24.80 2.07 10.09
C ILE A 76 25.71 2.48 11.25
N LEU A 77 25.15 3.19 12.24
CA LEU A 77 25.91 3.67 13.39
C LEU A 77 26.52 2.51 14.20
N SER A 78 25.74 1.47 14.48
CA SER A 78 26.23 0.29 15.20
C SER A 78 27.32 -0.43 14.40
N THR A 79 27.14 -0.60 13.08
CA THR A 79 28.15 -1.21 12.20
C THR A 79 29.48 -0.43 12.22
N ILE A 80 29.42 0.90 12.22
CA ILE A 80 30.61 1.76 12.31
C ILE A 80 31.30 1.55 13.68
N ILE A 81 30.55 1.60 14.78
CA ILE A 81 31.10 1.42 16.14
C ILE A 81 31.77 0.05 16.28
N TYR A 82 31.14 -1.03 15.81
CA TYR A 82 31.72 -2.37 15.86
C TYR A 82 32.95 -2.51 14.96
N SER A 83 32.98 -1.84 13.80
CA SER A 83 34.13 -1.85 12.89
C SER A 83 35.35 -1.14 13.48
N LEU A 84 35.15 -0.16 14.37
CA LEU A 84 36.24 0.50 15.10
C LEU A 84 36.84 -0.38 16.21
N GLN A 85 36.06 -1.32 16.77
CA GLN A 85 36.52 -2.21 17.83
C GLN A 85 37.26 -3.45 17.33
N LYS A 86 36.95 -3.92 16.11
CA LYS A 86 37.56 -5.11 15.51
C LYS A 86 38.34 -4.74 14.24
N ALA A 87 39.66 -4.82 14.32
CA ALA A 87 40.56 -4.55 13.19
C ALA A 87 40.75 -5.77 12.25
N ASP A 88 39.66 -6.49 11.95
CA ASP A 88 39.71 -7.63 11.01
C ASP A 88 39.31 -7.18 9.60
N ALA A 89 40.18 -7.42 8.63
CA ALA A 89 39.96 -7.04 7.23
C ALA A 89 38.69 -7.67 6.62
N SER A 90 38.38 -8.92 6.98
CA SER A 90 37.16 -9.61 6.54
C SER A 90 35.89 -8.94 7.05
N PHE A 91 35.93 -8.39 8.27
CA PHE A 91 34.80 -7.71 8.88
C PHE A 91 34.51 -6.38 8.18
N LEU A 92 35.54 -5.64 7.78
CA LEU A 92 35.40 -4.37 7.06
C LEU A 92 34.68 -4.52 5.71
N ILE A 93 34.97 -5.59 4.96
CA ILE A 93 34.28 -5.86 3.69
C ILE A 93 32.78 -6.11 3.95
N LEU A 94 32.46 -6.98 4.91
CA LEU A 94 31.06 -7.28 5.23
C LEU A 94 30.31 -6.05 5.75
N ALA A 95 30.97 -5.24 6.59
CA ALA A 95 30.45 -4.00 7.13
C ALA A 95 30.13 -2.99 6.02
N SER A 96 31.01 -2.84 5.02
CA SER A 96 30.78 -1.91 3.90
C SER A 96 29.54 -2.27 3.08
N VAL A 97 29.31 -3.56 2.81
CA VAL A 97 28.08 -4.04 2.14
C VAL A 97 26.86 -3.74 3.01
N GLY A 98 26.95 -4.00 4.32
CA GLY A 98 25.88 -3.70 5.26
C GLY A 98 25.51 -2.21 5.29
N ILE A 99 26.50 -1.33 5.36
CA ILE A 99 26.30 0.12 5.34
C ILE A 99 25.63 0.55 4.03
N PHE A 100 26.09 0.03 2.89
CA PHE A 100 25.52 0.36 1.58
C PHE A 100 24.04 -0.03 1.48
N LEU A 101 23.67 -1.24 1.93
CA LEU A 101 22.27 -1.70 1.94
C LEU A 101 21.38 -0.86 2.86
N ASN A 102 21.88 -0.46 4.03
CA ASN A 102 21.14 0.42 4.93
C ASN A 102 21.01 1.83 4.35
N PHE A 103 22.00 2.32 3.59
CA PHE A 103 21.90 3.61 2.91
C PHE A 103 20.80 3.61 1.83
N ILE A 104 20.69 2.54 1.05
CA ILE A 104 19.57 2.33 0.11
C ILE A 104 18.24 2.33 0.87
N THR A 105 18.19 1.68 2.04
CA THR A 105 16.97 1.62 2.86
C THR A 105 16.55 3.02 3.35
N ILE A 106 17.50 3.86 3.77
CA ILE A 106 17.23 5.27 4.14
C ILE A 106 16.70 6.05 2.93
N PHE A 107 17.29 5.85 1.75
CA PHE A 107 16.85 6.51 0.52
C PHE A 107 15.42 6.10 0.14
N CYS A 108 15.09 4.81 0.21
CA CYS A 108 13.73 4.31 0.02
C CYS A 108 12.76 4.88 1.06
N GLY A 109 13.15 4.91 2.34
CA GLY A 109 12.35 5.50 3.43
C GLY A 109 12.05 6.98 3.21
N THR A 110 13.06 7.74 2.78
CA THR A 110 12.91 9.16 2.44
C THR A 110 12.00 9.34 1.24
N GLY A 111 12.14 8.48 0.23
CA GLY A 111 11.28 8.46 -0.94
C GLY A 111 9.81 8.16 -0.64
N LEU A 112 9.54 7.29 0.36
CA LEU A 112 8.18 7.05 0.87
C LEU A 112 7.60 8.32 1.50
N LEU A 113 8.38 9.07 2.28
CA LEU A 113 7.94 10.34 2.88
C LEU A 113 7.63 11.40 1.82
N LEU A 114 8.42 11.46 0.75
CA LEU A 114 8.16 12.32 -0.42
C LEU A 114 7.01 11.82 -1.31
N ARG A 115 6.42 10.66 -0.97
CA ARG A 115 5.26 10.08 -1.66
C ARG A 115 5.52 9.78 -3.14
N TRP A 116 6.75 9.46 -3.50
CA TRP A 116 7.11 9.20 -4.90
C TRP A 116 6.56 7.84 -5.37
N GLU A 117 5.74 7.82 -6.43
CA GLU A 117 5.04 6.61 -6.90
C GLU A 117 5.99 5.47 -7.29
N PHE A 118 7.10 5.81 -7.96
CA PHE A 118 8.12 4.84 -8.35
C PHE A 118 8.73 4.12 -7.13
N ILE A 119 9.02 4.87 -6.06
CA ILE A 119 9.61 4.31 -4.84
C ILE A 119 8.61 3.43 -4.09
N ARG A 120 7.31 3.78 -4.10
CA ARG A 120 6.28 2.91 -3.49
C ARG A 120 6.24 1.52 -4.14
N ASN A 121 6.30 1.44 -5.48
CA ASN A 121 6.33 0.15 -6.18
C ASN A 121 7.58 -0.67 -5.83
N ILE A 122 8.74 -0.02 -5.78
CA ILE A 122 10.00 -0.67 -5.38
C ILE A 122 9.90 -1.19 -3.95
N VAL A 123 9.49 -0.34 -3.01
CA VAL A 123 9.38 -0.71 -1.60
C VAL A 123 8.39 -1.84 -1.40
N THR A 124 7.23 -1.81 -2.05
CA THR A 124 6.26 -2.91 -1.99
C THR A 124 6.88 -4.22 -2.47
N THR A 125 7.62 -4.20 -3.57
CA THR A 125 8.33 -5.38 -4.10
C THR A 125 9.37 -5.89 -3.10
N ILE A 126 10.17 -4.99 -2.52
CA ILE A 126 11.16 -5.33 -1.50
C ILE A 126 10.48 -5.91 -0.26
N CYS A 127 9.38 -5.33 0.21
CA CYS A 127 8.63 -5.83 1.37
C CYS A 127 8.05 -7.21 1.11
N VAL A 128 7.52 -7.49 -0.08
CA VAL A 128 7.06 -8.84 -0.46
C VAL A 128 8.21 -9.86 -0.40
N ILE A 129 9.37 -9.48 -0.95
CA ILE A 129 10.59 -10.30 -0.89
C ILE A 129 11.04 -10.51 0.56
N LYS A 130 11.04 -9.46 1.40
CA LYS A 130 11.38 -9.55 2.83
C LYS A 130 10.41 -10.44 3.60
N VAL A 131 9.11 -10.37 3.32
CA VAL A 131 8.12 -11.26 3.95
C VAL A 131 8.38 -12.71 3.56
N LEU A 132 8.68 -12.97 2.28
CA LEU A 132 9.02 -14.30 1.80
C LEU A 132 10.28 -14.84 2.49
N PHE A 133 11.38 -14.08 2.50
CA PHE A 133 12.61 -14.47 3.21
C PHE A 133 12.42 -14.54 4.71
N GLY A 134 11.56 -13.70 5.29
CA GLY A 134 11.24 -13.70 6.72
C GLY A 134 10.52 -14.98 7.14
N LEU A 135 9.68 -15.55 6.28
CA LEU A 135 9.05 -16.86 6.50
C LEU A 135 10.10 -17.99 6.51
N PHE A 136 11.08 -17.96 5.59
CA PHE A 136 12.20 -18.89 5.63
C PHE A 136 13.10 -18.67 6.86
N GLY A 137 13.30 -17.40 7.26
CA GLY A 137 14.03 -17.02 8.46
C GLY A 137 13.35 -17.53 9.74
N LEU A 138 12.01 -17.55 9.78
CA LEU A 138 11.24 -18.15 10.88
C LEU A 138 11.51 -19.65 11.00
N LEU A 139 11.62 -20.38 9.89
CA LEU A 139 12.02 -21.78 9.92
C LEU A 139 13.46 -21.93 10.45
N GLY A 140 14.38 -21.10 9.98
CA GLY A 140 15.76 -21.09 10.48
C GLY A 140 15.87 -20.75 11.97
N SER A 141 15.04 -19.83 12.46
CA SER A 141 15.05 -19.43 13.87
C SER A 141 14.45 -20.50 14.80
N THR A 142 13.58 -21.39 14.32
CA THR A 142 13.21 -22.57 15.13
C THR A 142 14.41 -23.48 15.42
N MET A 143 15.36 -23.59 14.48
CA MET A 143 16.60 -24.34 14.72
C MET A 143 17.54 -23.62 15.70
N SER A 144 17.51 -22.27 15.72
CA SER A 144 18.34 -21.49 16.64
C SER A 144 17.87 -21.60 18.10
N ILE A 145 16.58 -21.87 18.35
CA ILE A 145 16.08 -22.20 19.71
C ILE A 145 16.78 -23.45 20.26
N ILE A 146 16.97 -24.47 19.41
CA ILE A 146 17.61 -25.73 19.84
C ILE A 146 19.10 -25.48 20.13
N ALA A 147 19.78 -24.68 19.31
CA ALA A 147 21.21 -24.43 19.44
C ALA A 147 21.58 -23.43 20.56
N PHE A 148 20.77 -22.37 20.75
CA PHE A 148 21.12 -21.22 21.60
C PHE A 148 20.12 -20.98 22.75
N GLY A 149 19.08 -21.82 22.89
CA GLY A 149 18.10 -21.75 23.96
C GLY A 149 17.32 -20.42 23.97
N PHE A 150 17.36 -19.71 25.11
CA PHE A 150 16.64 -18.45 25.33
C PHE A 150 16.97 -17.37 24.28
N PHE A 151 18.23 -17.27 23.84
CA PHE A 151 18.62 -16.30 22.81
C PHE A 151 17.95 -16.58 21.46
N GLY A 152 17.66 -17.86 21.15
CA GLY A 152 16.90 -18.23 19.95
C GLY A 152 15.48 -17.68 19.98
N VAL A 153 14.82 -17.66 21.14
CA VAL A 153 13.46 -17.09 21.29
C VAL A 153 13.45 -15.59 21.00
N LEU A 154 14.46 -14.85 21.47
CA LEU A 154 14.58 -13.42 21.18
C LEU A 154 14.76 -13.17 19.68
N ALA A 155 15.52 -14.02 18.98
CA ALA A 155 15.69 -13.93 17.54
C ALA A 155 14.36 -14.16 16.79
N VAL A 156 13.55 -15.14 17.22
CA VAL A 156 12.21 -15.39 16.65
C VAL A 156 11.30 -14.17 16.84
N ILE A 157 11.27 -13.60 18.05
CA ILE A 157 10.45 -12.41 18.35
C ILE A 157 10.88 -11.24 17.46
N SER A 158 12.18 -10.98 17.35
CA SER A 158 12.71 -9.92 16.48
C SER A 158 12.31 -10.14 15.02
N GLN A 159 12.36 -11.38 14.53
CA GLN A 159 11.95 -11.73 13.18
C GLN A 159 10.44 -11.50 12.95
N LEU A 160 9.60 -11.83 13.93
CA LEU A 160 8.16 -11.58 13.87
C LEU A 160 7.84 -10.08 13.81
N PHE A 161 8.57 -9.26 14.56
CA PHE A 161 8.43 -7.81 14.49
C PHE A 161 8.80 -7.25 13.10
N ASP A 162 9.93 -7.67 12.50
CA ASP A 162 10.31 -7.21 11.15
C ASP A 162 9.29 -7.66 10.09
N LEU A 163 8.73 -8.87 10.24
CA LEU A 163 7.67 -9.37 9.36
C LEU A 163 6.38 -8.55 9.51
N ALA A 164 5.94 -8.28 10.74
CA ALA A 164 4.75 -7.49 11.03
C ALA A 164 4.87 -6.06 10.46
N ILE A 165 6.04 -5.44 10.59
CA ILE A 165 6.33 -4.12 10.04
C ILE A 165 6.29 -4.14 8.52
N SER A 166 6.90 -5.15 7.89
CA SER A 166 6.89 -5.31 6.43
C SER A 166 5.46 -5.50 5.89
N CYS A 167 4.64 -6.32 6.55
CA CYS A 167 3.22 -6.49 6.22
C CYS A 167 2.42 -5.20 6.42
N GLY A 168 2.65 -4.49 7.54
CA GLY A 168 2.00 -3.22 7.83
C GLY A 168 2.31 -2.15 6.79
N LEU A 169 3.53 -2.16 6.25
CA LEU A 169 3.97 -1.21 5.22
C LEU A 169 3.34 -1.52 3.85
N ILE A 170 3.23 -2.80 3.47
CA ILE A 170 2.48 -3.23 2.28
C ILE A 170 1.01 -2.80 2.40
N TRP A 171 0.38 -3.08 3.54
CA TRP A 171 -1.00 -2.68 3.81
C TRP A 171 -1.18 -1.17 3.73
N ALA A 172 -0.29 -0.40 4.38
CA ALA A 172 -0.36 1.06 4.39
C ALA A 172 -0.20 1.65 2.97
N ILE A 173 0.73 1.13 2.16
CA ILE A 173 0.89 1.56 0.76
C ILE A 173 -0.39 1.26 -0.02
N SER A 174 -0.90 0.03 0.03
CA SER A 174 -2.12 -0.38 -0.67
C SER A 174 -3.31 0.52 -0.32
N GLU A 175 -3.45 0.89 0.96
CA GLU A 175 -4.55 1.73 1.40
C GLU A 175 -4.38 3.19 0.95
N THR A 176 -3.17 3.74 1.00
CA THR A 176 -2.91 5.10 0.48
C THR A 176 -3.18 5.22 -1.01
N GLU A 177 -2.87 4.19 -1.82
CA GLU A 177 -3.19 4.16 -3.25
C GLU A 177 -4.70 4.16 -3.51
N ARG A 178 -5.45 3.39 -2.72
CA ARG A 178 -6.91 3.38 -2.78
C ARG A 178 -7.49 4.76 -2.49
N LEU A 179 -7.02 5.43 -1.43
CA LEU A 179 -7.45 6.78 -1.07
C LEU A 179 -7.13 7.80 -2.18
N ILE A 180 -5.97 7.71 -2.82
CA ILE A 180 -5.60 8.59 -3.94
C ILE A 180 -6.55 8.39 -5.12
N LYS A 181 -6.86 7.14 -5.48
CA LYS A 181 -7.80 6.83 -6.58
C LYS A 181 -9.20 7.35 -6.30
N LEU A 182 -9.70 7.20 -5.06
CA LEU A 182 -11.01 7.70 -4.67
C LEU A 182 -11.09 9.23 -4.77
N ASN A 183 -10.08 9.94 -4.26
CA ASN A 183 -10.01 11.41 -4.38
C ASN A 183 -9.94 11.88 -5.84
N TYR A 184 -9.30 11.11 -6.72
CA TYR A 184 -9.24 11.42 -8.15
C TYR A 184 -10.61 11.26 -8.82
N LEU A 185 -11.31 10.16 -8.55
CA LEU A 185 -12.66 9.91 -9.07
C LEU A 185 -13.67 10.94 -8.59
N ASP A 186 -13.55 11.37 -7.34
CA ASP A 186 -14.41 12.39 -6.75
C ASP A 186 -14.27 13.75 -7.47
N ARG A 187 -13.02 14.18 -7.72
CA ARG A 187 -12.74 15.40 -8.51
C ARG A 187 -13.32 15.32 -9.91
N LEU A 188 -13.22 14.17 -10.59
CA LEU A 188 -13.81 13.98 -11.91
C LEU A 188 -15.35 14.00 -11.88
N GLY A 189 -15.96 13.44 -10.83
CA GLY A 189 -17.41 13.46 -10.63
C GLY A 189 -17.96 14.87 -10.44
N ASN A 190 -17.24 15.72 -9.69
CA ASN A 190 -17.68 17.10 -9.42
C ASN A 190 -17.61 17.99 -10.67
N THR A 191 -16.68 17.75 -11.60
CA THR A 191 -16.56 18.54 -12.84
C THR A 191 -17.68 18.32 -13.88
N ARG A 192 -18.59 17.35 -13.66
CA ARG A 192 -19.71 17.06 -14.58
C ARG A 192 -21.07 17.63 -14.16
N LYS A 193 -21.13 18.36 -13.04
CA LYS A 193 -22.35 19.06 -12.59
C LYS A 193 -22.32 20.52 -13.02
#